data_AF-A0A642C2P4-F1
#
_entry.id   AF-A0A642C2P4-F1
#
_cell.length_a   1.000
_cell.length_b   1.000
_cell.length_c   1.000
_cell.angle_alpha   90.00
_cell.angle_beta   90.00
_cell.angle_gamma   90.00
#
_symmetry.space_group_name_H-M   'P 1'
#
loop_
_entity.id
_entity.type
_entity.pdbx_description
1 polymer ?
#
loop_
_entity_poly.entity_id
_entity_poly.type
_entity_poly.pdbx_seq_one_letter_code
_entity_poly.pdbx_strand_id
1 'polypeptide(L)'
;GMVLKEGRMPRGDDETVVNETFAEWMHWGNNILNRTVYNSGYVCKVVGVMKDYRIGSFTSPQQPLLLMHTKRFGDCIHVRLKEPFAENLLKLNKEMESAFPDKTIEFRSMQQMIKENYNSVRVFSNATMLAAITMFFVMLMGLIGYTTDEVRRRSKEIAIRKVNGSEATGILELLVKDVLYVAVVAVLIGVVAAWYVNGMWMDLFAEHVPLSWAAYLLIAIANLAVIVACVLWKSWKIANENPVNSIKSE
;
A
#
# COMPACT_ATOMS: atom_id res chain seq x y z
N GLY A 1 -16.85 -5.91 -13.55
CA GLY A 1 -18.24 -6.39 -13.35
C GLY A 1 -18.32 -7.86 -13.75
N MET A 2 -19.41 -8.54 -13.39
CA MET A 2 -19.66 -9.92 -13.83
C MET A 2 -19.88 -9.94 -15.34
N VAL A 3 -18.91 -10.49 -16.09
CA VAL A 3 -18.96 -10.56 -17.56
C VAL A 3 -19.01 -12.03 -17.96
N LEU A 4 -20.02 -12.39 -18.76
CA LEU A 4 -20.12 -13.72 -19.33
C LEU A 4 -19.15 -13.81 -20.52
N LYS A 5 -18.31 -14.84 -20.53
CA LYS A 5 -17.36 -15.12 -21.62
C LYS A 5 -18.04 -15.92 -22.71
N GLU A 6 -18.74 -16.99 -22.33
CA GLU A 6 -19.41 -17.91 -23.24
C GLU A 6 -20.71 -18.47 -22.64
N GLY A 7 -21.63 -18.88 -23.50
CA GLY A 7 -22.90 -19.52 -23.11
C GLY A 7 -23.94 -18.52 -22.59
N ARG A 8 -24.65 -18.89 -21.53
CA ARG A 8 -25.75 -18.08 -20.94
C ARG A 8 -25.81 -18.23 -19.41
N MET A 9 -26.56 -17.33 -18.76
CA MET A 9 -26.89 -17.44 -17.34
C MET A 9 -27.82 -18.66 -17.07
N PRO A 10 -27.74 -19.27 -15.87
CA PRO A 10 -28.55 -20.42 -15.52
C PRO A 10 -30.01 -19.99 -15.34
N ARG A 11 -30.94 -20.80 -15.86
CA ARG A 11 -32.39 -20.58 -15.79
C ARG A 11 -33.10 -21.65 -14.95
N GLY A 12 -32.50 -22.83 -14.84
CA GLY A 12 -33.01 -23.97 -14.07
C GLY A 12 -32.14 -24.30 -12.87
N ASP A 13 -32.72 -25.03 -11.92
CA ASP A 13 -32.03 -25.48 -10.69
C ASP A 13 -30.96 -26.56 -11.00
N ASP A 14 -31.00 -27.14 -12.20
CA ASP A 14 -30.05 -28.11 -12.76
C ASP A 14 -28.99 -27.45 -13.67
N GLU A 15 -28.95 -26.11 -13.74
CA GLU A 15 -27.99 -25.36 -14.55
C GLU A 15 -27.02 -24.57 -13.68
N THR A 16 -25.75 -24.52 -14.09
CA THR A 16 -24.73 -23.70 -13.42
C THR A 16 -23.84 -22.96 -14.41
N VAL A 17 -23.29 -21.86 -13.95
CA VAL A 17 -22.24 -21.10 -14.63
C VAL A 17 -20.98 -21.14 -13.78
N VAL A 18 -19.86 -21.43 -14.41
CA VAL A 18 -18.55 -21.51 -13.76
C VAL A 18 -17.67 -20.34 -14.17
N ASN A 19 -16.67 -19.99 -13.38
CA ASN A 19 -15.62 -19.06 -13.82
C ASN A 19 -14.44 -19.79 -14.48
N GLU A 20 -13.50 -19.02 -15.03
CA GLU A 20 -12.30 -19.57 -15.71
C GLU A 20 -11.44 -20.36 -14.72
N THR A 21 -11.22 -19.84 -13.51
CA THR A 21 -10.47 -20.54 -12.45
C THR A 21 -11.06 -21.92 -12.14
N PHE A 22 -12.39 -22.06 -12.09
CA PHE A 22 -13.04 -23.37 -11.85
C PHE A 22 -12.72 -24.36 -12.98
N ALA A 23 -12.79 -23.92 -14.24
CA ALA A 23 -12.51 -24.77 -15.39
C ALA A 23 -11.03 -25.23 -15.43
N GLU A 24 -10.11 -24.34 -15.04
CA GLU A 24 -8.69 -24.66 -14.87
C GLU A 24 -8.46 -25.70 -13.78
N TRP A 25 -9.10 -25.52 -12.62
CA TRP A 25 -9.03 -26.45 -11.49
C TRP A 25 -9.52 -27.85 -11.84
N MET A 26 -10.56 -27.93 -12.67
CA MET A 26 -11.11 -29.20 -13.14
C MET A 26 -10.35 -29.83 -14.32
N HIS A 27 -9.30 -29.16 -14.82
CA HIS A 27 -8.53 -29.57 -15.99
C HIS A 27 -9.38 -29.81 -17.26
N TRP A 28 -10.40 -28.98 -17.47
CA TRP A 28 -11.35 -29.17 -18.57
C TRP A 28 -10.91 -28.57 -19.91
N GLY A 29 -9.85 -27.75 -19.92
CA GLY A 29 -9.35 -27.07 -21.11
C GLY A 29 -10.45 -26.21 -21.74
N ASN A 30 -10.55 -26.23 -23.07
CA ASN A 30 -11.50 -25.41 -23.81
C ASN A 30 -12.92 -25.99 -23.88
N ASN A 31 -13.12 -27.26 -23.49
CA ASN A 31 -14.44 -27.91 -23.58
C ASN A 31 -15.13 -27.88 -22.21
N ILE A 32 -15.68 -26.72 -21.86
CA ILE A 32 -16.26 -26.45 -20.52
C ILE A 32 -17.78 -26.62 -20.52
N LEU A 33 -18.45 -26.18 -21.59
CA LEU A 33 -19.90 -26.20 -21.71
C LEU A 33 -20.45 -27.63 -21.74
N ASN A 34 -21.68 -27.80 -21.25
CA ASN A 34 -22.41 -29.06 -21.16
C ASN A 34 -21.81 -30.12 -20.24
N ARG A 35 -20.73 -29.84 -19.51
CA ARG A 35 -20.22 -30.75 -18.49
C ARG A 35 -21.11 -30.76 -17.25
N THR A 36 -21.06 -31.87 -16.52
CA THR A 36 -21.83 -32.04 -15.28
C THR A 36 -20.93 -31.79 -14.08
N VAL A 37 -21.39 -30.95 -13.16
CA VAL A 37 -20.78 -30.66 -11.86
C VAL A 37 -21.66 -31.25 -10.78
N TYR A 38 -21.03 -31.87 -9.79
CA TYR A 38 -21.68 -32.30 -8.56
C TYR A 38 -21.34 -31.31 -7.46
N ASN A 39 -22.34 -30.64 -6.91
CA ASN A 39 -22.17 -29.71 -5.80
C ASN A 39 -23.18 -30.02 -4.69
N SER A 40 -22.70 -30.51 -3.55
CA SER A 40 -23.50 -30.66 -2.32
C SER A 40 -24.85 -31.37 -2.52
N GLY A 41 -24.86 -32.43 -3.34
CA GLY A 41 -26.06 -33.21 -3.67
C GLY A 41 -26.85 -32.76 -4.90
N TYR A 42 -26.48 -31.62 -5.49
CA TYR A 42 -27.05 -31.13 -6.76
C TYR A 42 -26.19 -31.57 -7.94
N VAL A 43 -26.86 -32.02 -9.01
CA VAL A 43 -26.24 -32.36 -10.29
C VAL A 43 -26.58 -31.24 -11.26
N CYS A 44 -25.57 -30.45 -11.64
CA CYS A 44 -25.78 -29.26 -12.45
C CYS A 44 -24.99 -29.35 -13.75
N LYS A 45 -25.63 -28.96 -14.84
CA LYS A 45 -25.02 -28.85 -16.16
C LYS A 45 -24.44 -27.46 -16.35
N VAL A 46 -23.19 -27.37 -16.79
CA VAL A 46 -22.52 -26.11 -17.07
C VAL A 46 -23.10 -25.50 -18.36
N VAL A 47 -23.78 -24.36 -18.25
CA VAL A 47 -24.45 -23.68 -19.38
C VAL A 47 -23.77 -22.37 -19.78
N GLY A 48 -22.76 -21.94 -19.03
CA GLY A 48 -21.98 -20.75 -19.34
C GLY A 48 -20.67 -20.70 -18.57
N VAL A 49 -19.77 -19.88 -19.09
CA VAL A 49 -18.48 -19.58 -18.50
C VAL A 49 -18.39 -18.08 -18.29
N MET A 50 -18.10 -17.66 -17.07
CA MET A 50 -17.86 -16.27 -16.71
C MET A 50 -16.37 -15.97 -16.73
N LYS A 51 -16.04 -14.73 -17.13
CA LYS A 51 -14.70 -14.20 -16.94
C LYS A 51 -14.41 -14.09 -15.44
N ASP A 52 -13.18 -14.38 -15.06
CA ASP A 52 -12.76 -14.21 -13.67
C ASP A 52 -12.95 -12.76 -13.21
N TYR A 53 -13.56 -12.61 -12.04
CA TYR A 53 -13.74 -11.34 -11.35
C TYR A 53 -13.44 -11.56 -9.88
N ARG A 54 -12.94 -10.53 -9.20
CA ARG A 54 -12.48 -10.68 -7.82
C ARG A 54 -13.61 -11.09 -6.90
N ILE A 55 -13.42 -12.23 -6.23
CA ILE A 55 -14.28 -12.77 -5.18
C ILE A 55 -13.46 -12.79 -3.89
N GLY A 56 -14.01 -12.26 -2.80
CA GLY A 56 -13.31 -12.17 -1.52
C GLY A 56 -12.37 -10.96 -1.39
N SER A 57 -11.35 -11.08 -0.55
CA SER A 57 -10.37 -10.02 -0.25
C SER A 57 -9.15 -10.06 -1.19
N PHE A 58 -8.36 -8.98 -1.23
CA PHE A 58 -7.09 -8.90 -1.99
C PHE A 58 -6.00 -9.85 -1.49
N THR A 59 -6.18 -10.43 -0.30
CA THR A 59 -5.27 -11.44 0.27
C THR A 59 -5.58 -12.84 -0.24
N SER A 60 -6.78 -13.07 -0.78
CA SER A 60 -7.20 -14.39 -1.23
C SER A 60 -6.99 -14.53 -2.73
N PRO A 61 -6.44 -15.67 -3.19
CA PRO A 61 -6.35 -15.96 -4.61
C PRO A 61 -7.75 -16.03 -5.23
N GLN A 62 -7.80 -15.86 -6.56
CA GLN A 62 -9.05 -16.03 -7.28
C GLN A 62 -9.60 -17.43 -7.00
N GLN A 63 -10.85 -17.49 -6.54
CA GLN A 63 -11.47 -18.75 -6.14
C GLN A 63 -12.31 -19.33 -7.28
N PRO A 64 -12.43 -20.67 -7.36
CA PRO A 64 -13.38 -21.31 -8.24
C PRO A 64 -14.82 -20.95 -7.80
N LEU A 65 -15.66 -20.58 -8.76
CA LEU A 65 -17.03 -20.13 -8.53
C LEU A 65 -18.01 -21.03 -9.28
N LEU A 66 -19.09 -21.39 -8.58
CA LEU A 66 -20.32 -21.94 -9.16
C LEU A 66 -21.46 -20.95 -8.91
N LEU A 67 -22.05 -20.45 -10.00
CA LEU A 67 -23.25 -19.64 -9.96
C LEU A 67 -24.42 -20.52 -10.36
N MET A 68 -25.39 -20.64 -9.46
CA MET A 68 -26.56 -21.50 -9.64
C MET A 68 -27.84 -20.67 -9.54
N HIS A 69 -28.87 -21.10 -10.25
CA HIS A 69 -30.21 -20.58 -10.03
C HIS A 69 -30.82 -21.27 -8.81
N THR A 70 -31.53 -20.50 -7.98
CA THR A 70 -32.35 -21.03 -6.89
C THR A 70 -33.65 -20.25 -6.82
N LYS A 71 -34.75 -20.98 -6.60
CA LYS A 71 -36.08 -20.40 -6.37
C LYS A 71 -36.30 -19.93 -4.93
N ARG A 72 -35.41 -20.31 -4.01
CA ARG A 72 -35.47 -19.92 -2.60
C ARG A 72 -34.52 -18.77 -2.34
N PHE A 73 -34.93 -17.83 -1.50
CA PHE A 73 -34.01 -16.81 -0.99
C PHE A 73 -32.87 -17.50 -0.22
N GLY A 74 -31.64 -17.12 -0.54
CA GLY A 74 -30.48 -17.49 0.25
C GLY A 74 -30.36 -16.62 1.51
N ASP A 75 -29.34 -16.89 2.32
CA ASP A 75 -29.13 -16.20 3.60
C ASP A 75 -28.72 -14.73 3.45
N CYS A 76 -28.32 -14.30 2.25
CA CYS A 76 -27.94 -12.91 1.96
C CYS A 76 -28.68 -12.38 0.73
N ILE A 77 -29.21 -11.16 0.84
CA ILE A 77 -29.90 -10.46 -0.24
C ILE A 77 -29.11 -9.21 -0.60
N HIS A 78 -28.70 -9.10 -1.86
CA HIS A 78 -28.08 -7.90 -2.40
C HIS A 78 -29.13 -7.04 -3.12
N VAL A 79 -29.25 -5.78 -2.71
CA VAL A 79 -30.17 -4.81 -3.33
C VAL A 79 -29.35 -3.65 -3.89
N ARG A 80 -29.67 -3.23 -5.12
CA ARG A 80 -29.09 -2.02 -5.71
C ARG A 80 -29.99 -0.83 -5.44
N LEU A 81 -29.54 0.07 -4.58
CA LEU A 81 -30.23 1.32 -4.28
C LEU A 81 -30.02 2.37 -5.37
N LYS A 82 -30.99 3.28 -5.51
CA LYS A 82 -30.84 4.52 -6.30
C LYS A 82 -30.28 5.63 -5.42
N GLU A 83 -29.74 6.69 -6.03
CA GLU A 83 -29.39 7.92 -5.32
C GLU A 83 -30.66 8.62 -4.78
N PRO A 84 -30.62 9.28 -3.62
CA PRO A 84 -29.49 9.38 -2.68
C PRO A 84 -29.31 8.11 -1.82
N PHE A 85 -28.08 7.55 -1.80
CA PHE A 85 -27.84 6.21 -1.25
C PHE A 85 -28.05 6.10 0.27
N ALA A 86 -27.56 7.08 1.05
CA ALA A 86 -27.61 7.03 2.51
C ALA A 86 -29.06 7.11 3.03
N GLU A 87 -29.84 8.04 2.49
CA GLU A 87 -31.26 8.20 2.83
C GLU A 87 -32.08 6.98 2.41
N ASN A 88 -31.85 6.47 1.19
CA ASN A 88 -32.56 5.29 0.71
C ASN A 88 -32.20 4.03 1.49
N LEU A 89 -30.97 3.90 2.02
CA LEU A 89 -30.58 2.80 2.90
C LEU A 89 -31.29 2.88 4.25
N LEU A 90 -31.37 4.08 4.84
CA LEU A 90 -32.10 4.30 6.09
C LEU A 90 -33.60 4.01 5.91
N LYS A 91 -34.19 4.48 4.81
CA LYS A 91 -35.59 4.22 4.46
C LYS A 91 -35.85 2.73 4.28
N LEU A 92 -34.98 2.03 3.53
CA LEU A 92 -35.06 0.59 3.34
C LEU A 92 -35.02 -0.15 4.68
N ASN A 93 -34.06 0.14 5.55
CA ASN A 93 -33.95 -0.53 6.85
C ASN A 93 -35.19 -0.29 7.72
N LYS A 94 -35.75 0.92 7.71
CA LYS A 94 -36.99 1.24 8.44
C LYS A 94 -38.21 0.49 7.89
N GLU A 95 -38.33 0.39 6.56
CA GLU A 95 -39.40 -0.38 5.92
C GLU A 95 -39.27 -1.88 6.21
N MET A 96 -38.05 -2.40 6.24
CA MET A 96 -37.80 -3.82 6.56
C MET A 96 -38.09 -4.16 8.02
N GLU A 97 -37.74 -3.28 8.95
CA GLU A 97 -38.11 -3.40 10.37
C GLU A 97 -39.63 -3.40 10.55
N SER A 98 -40.35 -2.54 9.81
CA SER A 98 -41.82 -2.47 9.85
C SER A 98 -42.49 -3.69 9.21
N ALA A 99 -41.92 -4.21 8.12
CA ALA A 99 -42.46 -5.36 7.39
C ALA A 99 -42.18 -6.70 8.09
N PHE A 100 -41.08 -6.80 8.84
CA PHE A 100 -40.67 -8.01 9.54
C PHE A 100 -40.26 -7.70 11.00
N PRO A 101 -41.19 -7.27 11.86
CA PRO A 101 -40.87 -6.84 13.23
C PRO A 101 -40.23 -7.93 14.09
N ASP A 102 -40.54 -9.19 13.80
CA ASP A 102 -39.98 -10.35 14.53
C ASP A 102 -38.63 -10.82 13.96
N LYS A 103 -38.07 -10.14 12.95
CA LYS A 103 -36.81 -10.53 12.29
C LYS A 103 -35.83 -9.36 12.20
N THR A 104 -34.56 -9.63 12.52
CA THR A 104 -33.48 -8.65 12.38
C THR A 104 -32.93 -8.67 10.96
N ILE A 105 -33.57 -7.94 10.04
CA ILE A 105 -33.08 -7.75 8.67
C ILE A 105 -32.41 -6.38 8.58
N GLU A 106 -31.08 -6.36 8.50
CA GLU A 106 -30.29 -5.13 8.36
C GLU A 106 -29.54 -5.14 7.03
N PHE A 107 -29.81 -4.13 6.20
CA PHE A 107 -29.01 -3.87 5.00
C PHE A 107 -27.83 -2.97 5.34
N ARG A 108 -26.65 -3.38 4.87
CA ARG A 108 -25.40 -2.62 5.02
C ARG A 108 -24.88 -2.19 3.66
N SER A 109 -24.22 -1.03 3.63
CA SER A 109 -23.54 -0.56 2.43
C SER A 109 -22.36 -1.48 2.10
N MET A 110 -22.32 -1.98 0.87
CA MET A 110 -21.20 -2.79 0.38
C MET A 110 -19.88 -2.01 0.41
N GLN A 111 -19.92 -0.70 0.17
CA GLN A 111 -18.74 0.16 0.27
C GLN A 111 -18.19 0.22 1.70
N GLN A 112 -19.09 0.32 2.69
CA GLN A 112 -18.70 0.34 4.09
C GLN A 112 -18.14 -1.00 4.54
N MET A 113 -18.77 -2.11 4.13
CA MET A 113 -18.28 -3.47 4.39
C MET A 113 -16.88 -3.70 3.82
N ILE A 114 -16.62 -3.23 2.58
CA ILE A 114 -15.28 -3.28 1.98
C ILE A 114 -14.29 -2.48 2.83
N LYS A 115 -14.64 -1.25 3.25
CA LYS A 115 -13.77 -0.40 4.06
C LYS A 115 -13.42 -1.05 5.40
N GLU A 116 -14.38 -1.70 6.05
CA GLU A 116 -14.19 -2.42 7.32
C GLU A 116 -13.28 -3.64 7.14
N ASN A 117 -13.48 -4.42 6.07
CA ASN A 117 -12.64 -5.58 5.75
C ASN A 117 -11.14 -5.21 5.59
N TYR A 118 -10.83 -3.98 5.16
CA TYR A 118 -9.46 -3.49 4.99
C TYR A 118 -8.97 -2.58 6.12
N ASN A 119 -9.71 -2.48 7.22
CA ASN A 119 -9.36 -1.56 8.30
C ASN A 119 -8.05 -1.95 8.99
N SER A 120 -7.77 -3.24 9.17
CA SER A 120 -6.50 -3.73 9.76
C SER A 120 -5.28 -3.29 8.96
N VAL A 121 -5.34 -3.44 7.63
CA VAL A 121 -4.28 -2.99 6.69
C VAL A 121 -4.10 -1.48 6.80
N ARG A 122 -5.19 -0.72 6.88
CA ARG A 122 -5.14 0.74 7.01
C ARG A 122 -4.52 1.19 8.33
N VAL A 123 -4.90 0.57 9.45
CA VAL A 123 -4.33 0.87 10.77
C VAL A 123 -2.83 0.59 10.77
N PHE A 124 -2.41 -0.56 10.23
CA PHE A 124 -1.01 -0.92 10.09
C PHE A 124 -0.23 0.08 9.22
N SER A 125 -0.79 0.46 8.06
CA SER A 125 -0.19 1.48 7.18
C SER A 125 -0.03 2.82 7.89
N ASN A 126 -1.05 3.26 8.64
CA ASN A 126 -0.99 4.53 9.37
C ASN A 126 0.04 4.49 10.49
N ALA A 127 0.12 3.40 11.25
CA ALA A 127 1.11 3.21 12.31
C ALA A 127 2.53 3.21 11.74
N THR A 128 2.74 2.51 10.62
CA THR A 128 4.03 2.47 9.92
C THR A 128 4.43 3.85 9.39
N MET A 129 3.48 4.60 8.82
CA MET A 129 3.72 5.97 8.36
C MET A 129 4.11 6.90 9.53
N LEU A 130 3.44 6.80 10.67
CA LEU A 130 3.79 7.56 11.86
C LEU A 130 5.20 7.21 12.35
N ALA A 131 5.51 5.92 12.44
CA ALA A 131 6.85 5.46 12.82
C ALA A 131 7.94 5.94 11.85
N ALA A 132 7.67 5.92 10.54
CA ALA A 132 8.59 6.43 9.53
C ALA A 132 8.85 7.93 9.70
N ILE A 133 7.81 8.73 9.94
CA ILE A 133 7.94 10.17 10.22
C ILE A 133 8.77 10.40 11.49
N THR A 134 8.50 9.66 12.56
CA THR A 134 9.27 9.78 13.81
C THR A 134 10.74 9.40 13.61
N MET A 135 11.02 8.27 12.97
CA MET A 135 12.39 7.85 12.66
C MET A 135 13.11 8.86 11.78
N PHE A 136 12.41 9.50 10.83
CA PHE A 136 12.97 10.56 10.01
C PHE A 136 13.40 11.77 10.84
N PHE A 137 12.58 12.22 11.80
CA PHE A 137 12.99 13.30 12.71
C PHE A 137 14.18 12.92 13.61
N VAL A 138 14.20 11.69 14.13
CA VAL A 138 15.32 11.16 14.93
C VAL A 138 16.60 11.14 14.09
N MET A 139 16.52 10.67 12.83
CA MET A 139 17.63 10.71 11.88
C MET A 139 18.14 12.13 11.65
N LEU A 140 17.24 13.11 11.44
CA LEU A 140 17.63 14.52 11.27
C LEU A 140 18.32 15.08 12.51
N MET A 141 17.82 14.78 13.71
CA MET A 141 18.49 15.16 14.96
C MET A 141 19.90 14.57 15.07
N GLY A 142 20.04 13.28 14.75
CA GLY A 142 21.34 12.60 14.73
C GLY A 142 22.30 13.20 13.72
N LEU A 143 21.83 13.49 12.51
CA LEU A 143 22.62 14.13 11.45
C LEU A 143 23.08 15.54 11.86
N ILE A 144 22.20 16.33 12.48
CA ILE A 144 22.53 17.66 12.99
C ILE A 144 23.58 17.57 14.11
N GLY A 145 23.43 16.61 15.03
CA GLY A 145 24.41 16.36 16.09
C GLY A 145 25.78 16.00 15.51
N TYR A 146 25.81 15.01 14.63
CA TYR A 146 27.03 14.56 13.95
C TYR A 146 27.74 15.69 13.20
N THR A 147 26.99 16.47 12.40
CA THR A 147 27.57 17.59 11.65
C THR A 147 28.11 18.69 12.57
N THR A 148 27.45 18.97 13.70
CA THR A 148 27.94 19.95 14.69
C THR A 148 29.25 19.50 15.33
N ASP A 149 29.33 18.22 15.72
CA ASP A 149 30.54 17.65 16.31
C ASP A 149 31.70 17.63 15.31
N GLU A 150 31.43 17.26 14.06
CA GLU A 150 32.47 17.20 13.01
C GLU A 150 33.01 18.59 12.67
N VAL A 151 32.14 19.60 12.60
CA VAL A 151 32.57 21.00 12.41
C VAL A 151 33.41 21.49 13.60
N ARG A 152 33.01 21.16 14.84
CA ARG A 152 33.78 21.53 16.04
C ARG A 152 35.15 20.84 16.06
N ARG A 153 35.21 19.55 15.73
CA ARG A 153 36.46 18.77 15.67
C ARG A 153 37.43 19.29 14.61
N ARG A 154 36.91 19.78 13.47
CA ARG A 154 37.70 20.37 12.39
C ARG A 154 37.87 21.89 12.46
N SER A 155 37.40 22.53 13.55
CA SER A 155 37.45 23.99 13.72
C SER A 155 38.85 24.59 13.51
N LYS A 156 39.90 23.93 14.03
CA LYS A 156 41.30 24.36 13.87
C LYS A 156 41.76 24.32 12.41
N GLU A 157 41.43 23.26 11.68
CA GLU A 157 41.75 23.13 10.26
C GLU A 157 40.99 24.18 9.42
N ILE A 158 39.70 24.37 9.73
CA ILE A 158 38.84 25.36 9.09
C ILE A 158 39.39 26.78 9.32
N ALA A 159 39.81 27.11 10.54
CA ALA A 159 40.38 28.41 10.89
C ALA A 159 41.69 28.69 10.13
N ILE A 160 42.60 27.72 10.06
CA ILE A 160 43.87 27.85 9.32
C ILE A 160 43.61 28.09 7.82
N ARG A 161 42.69 27.32 7.22
CA ARG A 161 42.32 27.48 5.80
C ARG A 161 41.67 28.84 5.52
N LYS A 162 40.81 29.33 6.42
CA LYS A 162 40.16 30.65 6.30
C LYS A 162 41.17 31.80 6.37
N VAL A 163 42.20 31.69 7.22
CA VAL A 163 43.30 32.68 7.31
C VAL A 163 44.19 32.63 6.06
N ASN A 164 44.40 31.45 5.47
CA ASN A 164 45.13 31.28 4.21
C ASN A 164 44.32 31.67 2.96
N GLY A 165 43.14 32.28 3.12
CA GLY A 165 42.33 32.79 2.00
C GLY A 165 41.45 31.75 1.32
N SER A 166 41.19 30.58 1.92
CA SER A 166 40.27 29.61 1.33
C SER A 166 38.84 30.13 1.34
N GLU A 167 38.18 30.05 0.21
CA GLU A 167 36.77 30.40 0.04
C GLU A 167 35.88 29.46 0.88
N ALA A 168 34.78 29.99 1.45
CA ALA A 168 33.88 29.22 2.34
C ALA A 168 33.29 27.95 1.69
N THR A 169 33.23 27.94 0.36
CA THR A 169 32.84 26.83 -0.52
C THR A 169 33.74 25.60 -0.36
N GLY A 170 35.06 25.77 -0.24
CA GLY A 170 35.99 24.64 -0.09
C GLY A 170 35.90 23.92 1.26
N ILE A 171 35.48 24.64 2.31
CA ILE A 171 35.19 24.05 3.62
C ILE A 171 33.86 23.27 3.58
N LEU A 172 32.87 23.81 2.89
CA LEU A 172 31.55 23.20 2.72
C LEU A 172 31.65 21.88 1.93
N GLU A 173 32.42 21.87 0.86
CA GLU A 173 32.60 20.69 0.00
C GLU A 173 33.25 19.53 0.76
N LEU A 174 34.27 19.80 1.58
CA LEU A 174 34.92 18.79 2.41
C LEU A 174 33.93 18.12 3.37
N LEU A 175 33.12 18.93 4.07
CA LEU A 175 32.13 18.45 5.04
C LEU A 175 31.02 17.65 4.36
N VAL A 176 30.52 18.13 3.22
CA VAL A 176 29.46 17.45 2.47
C VAL A 176 29.95 16.12 1.91
N LYS A 177 31.17 16.06 1.38
CA LYS A 177 31.72 14.83 0.76
C LYS A 177 31.82 13.67 1.75
N ASP A 178 32.29 13.94 2.96
CA ASP A 178 32.44 12.92 4.01
C ASP A 178 31.07 12.37 4.45
N VAL A 179 30.08 13.26 4.64
CA VAL A 179 28.71 12.85 4.98
C VAL A 179 28.05 12.10 3.81
N LEU A 180 28.23 12.58 2.59
CA LEU A 180 27.59 12.03 1.39
C LEU A 180 28.09 10.62 1.10
N TYR A 181 29.39 10.34 1.30
CA TYR A 181 29.94 8.99 1.13
C TYR A 181 29.22 7.97 2.03
N VAL A 182 29.09 8.29 3.32
CA VAL A 182 28.40 7.42 4.28
C VAL A 182 26.89 7.34 3.98
N ALA A 183 26.27 8.47 3.64
CA ALA A 183 24.84 8.55 3.33
C ALA A 183 24.47 7.72 2.10
N VAL A 184 25.27 7.76 1.03
CA VAL A 184 25.03 6.98 -0.19
C VAL A 184 25.04 5.48 0.11
N VAL A 185 26.04 5.00 0.85
CA VAL A 185 26.11 3.58 1.22
C VAL A 185 24.91 3.18 2.09
N ALA A 186 24.55 4.00 3.08
CA ALA A 186 23.40 3.75 3.94
C ALA A 186 22.07 3.73 3.17
N VAL A 187 21.87 4.69 2.25
CA VAL A 187 20.66 4.77 1.41
C VAL A 187 20.58 3.58 0.46
N LEU A 188 21.69 3.16 -0.15
CA LEU A 188 21.71 1.97 -1.01
C LEU A 188 21.30 0.71 -0.25
N ILE A 189 21.87 0.49 0.94
CA ILE A 189 21.49 -0.63 1.81
C ILE A 189 20.00 -0.53 2.18
N GLY A 190 19.53 0.67 2.55
CA GLY A 190 18.13 0.91 2.88
C GLY A 190 17.16 0.63 1.73
N VAL A 191 17.51 1.00 0.49
CA VAL A 191 16.72 0.72 -0.70
C VAL A 191 16.63 -0.78 -0.97
N VAL A 192 17.74 -1.51 -0.87
CA VAL A 192 17.75 -2.97 -1.05
C VAL A 192 16.91 -3.65 0.03
N ALA A 193 17.05 -3.23 1.28
CA ALA A 193 16.24 -3.73 2.39
C ALA A 193 14.74 -3.43 2.19
N ALA A 194 14.40 -2.21 1.76
CA ALA A 194 13.01 -1.81 1.50
C ALA A 194 12.40 -2.61 0.36
N TRP A 195 13.16 -2.89 -0.70
CA TRP A 195 12.71 -3.76 -1.79
C TRP A 195 12.46 -5.19 -1.33
N TYR A 196 13.38 -5.76 -0.55
CA TYR A 196 13.25 -7.11 -0.02
C TYR A 196 12.03 -7.25 0.89
N VAL A 197 11.86 -6.32 1.85
CA VAL A 197 10.70 -6.30 2.75
C VAL A 197 9.40 -6.05 1.99
N ASN A 198 9.42 -5.20 0.97
CA ASN A 198 8.25 -5.02 0.10
C ASN A 198 7.89 -6.31 -0.63
N GLY A 199 8.87 -7.08 -1.12
CA GLY A 199 8.62 -8.40 -1.71
C GLY A 199 7.89 -9.32 -0.74
N MET A 200 8.43 -9.48 0.47
CA MET A 200 7.80 -10.27 1.53
C MET A 200 6.39 -9.79 1.90
N TRP A 201 6.16 -8.47 1.92
CA TRP A 201 4.85 -7.90 2.17
C TRP A 201 3.86 -8.19 1.05
N MET A 202 4.34 -8.09 -0.19
CA MET A 202 3.55 -8.31 -1.40
C MET A 202 3.11 -9.77 -1.51
N ASP A 203 3.94 -10.73 -1.10
CA ASP A 203 3.61 -12.17 -1.05
C ASP A 203 2.42 -12.52 -0.14
N LEU A 204 2.02 -11.63 0.79
CA LEU A 204 0.81 -11.79 1.60
C LEU A 204 -0.48 -11.49 0.83
N PHE A 205 -0.36 -10.90 -0.36
CA PHE A 205 -1.46 -10.53 -1.22
C PHE A 205 -1.47 -11.43 -2.46
N ALA A 206 -2.65 -11.87 -2.86
CA ALA A 206 -2.76 -12.69 -4.06
C ALA A 206 -2.61 -11.88 -5.36
N GLU A 207 -2.70 -10.55 -5.26
CA GLU A 207 -2.52 -9.63 -6.36
C GLU A 207 -1.43 -8.64 -6.00
N HIS A 208 -0.37 -8.64 -6.81
CA HIS A 208 0.78 -7.79 -6.60
C HIS A 208 0.67 -6.54 -7.44
N VAL A 209 0.89 -5.37 -6.83
CA VAL A 209 1.16 -4.14 -7.57
C VAL A 209 2.68 -4.00 -7.65
N PRO A 210 3.31 -4.33 -8.79
CA PRO A 210 4.76 -4.23 -8.90
C PRO A 210 5.16 -2.76 -8.75
N LEU A 211 5.91 -2.43 -7.69
CA LEU A 211 6.57 -1.14 -7.61
C LEU A 211 7.70 -1.09 -8.64
N SER A 212 7.69 -0.06 -9.48
CA SER A 212 8.77 0.17 -10.42
C SER A 212 10.05 0.54 -9.69
N TRP A 213 11.20 0.12 -10.23
CA TRP A 213 12.51 0.50 -9.70
C TRP A 213 12.73 2.02 -9.71
N ALA A 214 12.04 2.73 -10.60
CA ALA A 214 11.99 4.18 -10.64
C ALA A 214 11.46 4.80 -9.33
N ALA A 215 10.46 4.18 -8.67
CA ALA A 215 9.94 4.69 -7.41
C ALA A 215 11.01 4.63 -6.29
N TYR A 216 11.75 3.52 -6.21
CA TYR A 216 12.84 3.37 -5.24
C TYR A 216 13.97 4.37 -5.50
N LEU A 217 14.36 4.57 -6.76
CA LEU A 217 15.37 5.55 -7.14
C LEU A 217 14.93 6.99 -6.79
N LEU A 218 13.69 7.35 -7.07
CA LEU A 218 13.16 8.68 -6.72
C LEU A 218 13.19 8.92 -5.20
N ILE A 219 12.80 7.92 -4.40
CA ILE A 219 12.85 8.01 -2.94
C ILE A 219 14.30 8.11 -2.44
N ALA A 220 15.23 7.34 -3.03
CA ALA A 220 16.65 7.39 -2.69
C ALA A 220 17.25 8.78 -2.96
N ILE A 221 16.96 9.35 -4.14
CA ILE A 221 17.41 10.70 -4.51
C ILE A 221 16.79 11.75 -3.60
N ALA A 222 15.48 11.65 -3.30
CA ALA A 222 14.81 12.58 -2.40
C ALA A 222 15.42 12.54 -0.99
N ASN A 223 15.71 11.34 -0.47
CA ASN A 223 16.33 11.19 0.85
C ASN A 223 17.76 11.76 0.88
N LEU A 224 18.58 11.47 -0.13
CA LEU A 224 19.91 12.07 -0.28
C LEU A 224 19.84 13.60 -0.39
N ALA A 225 18.89 14.14 -1.16
CA ALA A 225 18.70 15.58 -1.30
C ALA A 225 18.37 16.23 0.05
N VAL A 226 17.54 15.60 0.87
CA VAL A 226 17.24 16.07 2.24
C VAL A 226 18.49 16.07 3.12
N ILE A 227 19.27 14.98 3.10
CA ILE A 227 20.51 14.86 3.89
C ILE A 227 21.47 15.98 3.50
N VAL A 228 21.72 16.15 2.21
CA VAL A 228 22.62 17.18 1.68
C VAL A 228 22.11 18.59 2.02
N ALA A 229 20.81 18.86 1.84
CA ALA A 229 20.22 20.15 2.21
C ALA A 229 20.38 20.45 3.70
N CYS A 230 20.24 19.45 4.57
CA CYS A 230 20.40 19.61 6.01
C CYS A 230 21.86 19.96 6.39
N VAL A 231 22.83 19.23 5.81
CA VAL A 231 24.27 19.47 6.02
C VAL A 231 24.66 20.85 5.51
N LEU A 232 24.28 21.19 4.27
CA LEU A 232 24.57 22.49 3.66
C LEU A 232 24.03 23.63 4.51
N TRP A 233 22.78 23.54 4.96
CA TRP A 233 22.15 24.58 5.77
C TRP A 233 22.88 24.77 7.10
N LYS A 234 23.26 23.69 7.78
CA LYS A 234 23.98 23.75 9.06
C LYS A 234 25.41 24.25 8.90
N SER A 235 26.16 23.69 7.96
CA SER A 235 27.54 24.12 7.71
C SER A 235 27.60 25.57 7.24
N TRP A 236 26.64 26.05 6.44
CA TRP A 236 26.54 27.46 6.06
C TRP A 236 26.27 28.35 7.26
N LYS A 237 25.32 27.98 8.12
CA LYS A 237 25.02 28.73 9.34
C LYS A 237 26.25 28.88 10.23
N ILE A 238 27.00 27.80 10.46
CA ILE A 238 28.19 27.80 11.32
C ILE A 238 29.34 28.59 10.67
N ALA A 239 29.55 28.47 9.36
CA ALA A 239 30.61 29.20 8.65
C ALA A 239 30.40 30.72 8.66
N ASN A 240 29.14 31.17 8.72
CA ASN A 240 28.73 32.56 8.73
C ASN A 240 28.52 33.13 10.15
N GLU A 241 28.59 32.29 11.19
CA GLU A 241 28.62 32.75 12.58
C GLU A 241 29.95 33.45 12.87
N ASN A 242 29.87 34.60 13.56
CA ASN A 242 30.97 35.55 13.70
C ASN A 242 32.10 34.94 14.58
N PRO A 243 33.34 34.77 14.08
CA PRO A 243 34.41 34.06 14.78
C PRO A 243 34.83 34.70 16.12
N VAL A 244 34.47 35.97 16.36
CA VAL A 244 34.74 36.70 17.60
C VAL A 244 34.07 36.06 18.83
N ASN A 245 32.95 35.35 18.67
CA ASN A 245 32.31 34.63 19.79
C ASN A 245 32.98 33.29 20.10
N SER A 246 33.71 32.70 19.15
CA SER A 246 34.33 31.37 19.32
C SER A 246 35.68 31.44 20.03
N ILE A 247 36.37 32.58 19.97
CA ILE A 247 37.67 32.81 20.65
C ILE A 247 37.47 33.33 22.09
N LYS A 248 36.32 33.93 22.41
CA LYS A 248 36.01 34.43 23.77
C LYS A 248 35.53 33.34 24.74
N SER A 249 35.36 32.11 24.26
CA SER A 249 34.85 30.96 25.02
C SER A 249 35.87 29.83 25.21
N GLU A 250 37.11 30.01 24.73
CA GLU A 250 38.31 29.40 25.31
C GLU A 250 38.88 30.33 26.38
#